data_AF-A0A939KDE1-F1
#
_entry.id   AF-A0A939KDE1-F1
#
_cell.length_a   1.000
_cell.length_b   1.000
_cell.length_c   1.000
_cell.angle_alpha   90.00
_cell.angle_beta   90.00
_cell.angle_gamma   90.00
#
_symmetry.space_group_name_H-M   'P 1'
#
loop_
_entity.id
_entity.type
_entity.pdbx_description
1 polymer ?
#
loop_
_entity_poly.entity_id
_entity_poly.type
_entity_poly.pdbx_seq_one_letter_code
_entity_poly.pdbx_strand_id
1 'polypeptide(L)'
;MKLSTFAIAITFSVASLQAVAQNVVLKPVSDNFETQICYTAATEGYSAAKRLARREHVNFTDIRTSVSCNGVSIKEFAELYEINDKGSETTTVALVAKSSNVESQACLAAIELGETAAKAKYGLEGETVFCNYEEMATFAKRYRNESTVIQSLAD
;
A
#
# COMPACT_ATOMS: atom_id res chain seq x y z
N MET A 1 -24.58 -66.76 17.59
CA MET A 1 -23.47 -65.86 17.23
C MET A 1 -23.69 -65.32 15.83
N LYS A 2 -23.97 -64.02 15.67
CA LYS A 2 -23.74 -63.26 14.43
C LYS A 2 -23.52 -61.80 14.84
N LEU A 3 -22.25 -61.42 15.03
CA LEU A 3 -21.88 -60.00 15.16
C LEU A 3 -21.85 -59.43 13.73
N SER A 4 -22.79 -58.55 13.42
CA SER A 4 -22.77 -57.77 12.19
C SER A 4 -21.95 -56.51 12.44
N THR A 5 -20.73 -56.50 11.91
CA THR A 5 -19.80 -55.38 11.96
C THR A 5 -20.33 -54.24 11.10
N PHE A 6 -20.85 -53.18 11.71
CA PHE A 6 -21.11 -51.93 11.00
C PHE A 6 -19.86 -51.06 11.06
N ALA A 7 -19.15 -50.98 9.94
CA ALA A 7 -18.07 -50.01 9.74
C ALA A 7 -18.68 -48.63 9.55
N ILE A 8 -18.50 -47.74 10.53
CA ILE A 8 -18.89 -46.33 10.41
C ILE A 8 -17.74 -45.61 9.70
N ALA A 9 -17.90 -45.37 8.41
CA ALA A 9 -17.01 -44.49 7.65
C ALA A 9 -17.26 -43.04 8.10
N ILE A 10 -16.34 -42.48 8.89
CA ILE A 10 -16.36 -41.07 9.29
C ILE A 10 -15.88 -40.26 8.09
N THR A 11 -16.82 -39.72 7.31
CA THR A 11 -16.51 -38.73 6.29
C THR A 11 -16.17 -37.41 6.99
N PHE A 12 -14.88 -37.07 7.06
CA PHE A 12 -14.44 -35.73 7.44
C PHE A 12 -14.83 -34.75 6.34
N SER A 13 -15.94 -34.05 6.53
CA SER A 13 -16.31 -32.89 5.72
C SER A 13 -15.31 -31.77 6.04
N VAL A 14 -14.32 -31.58 5.19
CA VAL A 14 -13.54 -30.33 5.18
C VAL A 14 -14.49 -29.21 4.79
N ALA A 15 -15.01 -28.49 5.77
CA ALA A 15 -15.68 -27.22 5.53
C ALA A 15 -14.62 -26.26 4.98
N SER A 16 -14.57 -26.11 3.65
CA SER A 16 -13.86 -25.00 3.03
C SER A 16 -14.49 -23.73 3.58
N LEU A 17 -13.76 -23.00 4.41
CA LEU A 17 -14.13 -21.64 4.82
C LEU A 17 -14.21 -20.81 3.55
N GLN A 18 -15.42 -20.68 3.00
CA GLN A 18 -15.72 -19.69 2.00
C GLN A 18 -15.61 -18.36 2.74
N ALA A 19 -14.52 -17.64 2.50
CA ALA A 19 -14.36 -16.27 2.96
C ALA A 19 -15.48 -15.45 2.32
N VAL A 20 -16.59 -15.31 3.04
CA VAL A 20 -17.65 -14.37 2.66
C VAL A 20 -17.04 -13.00 2.85
N ALA A 21 -16.74 -12.33 1.73
CA ALA A 21 -16.33 -10.94 1.72
C ALA A 21 -17.46 -10.10 2.35
N GLN A 22 -17.34 -9.85 3.66
CA GLN A 22 -18.20 -8.95 4.39
C GLN A 22 -17.62 -7.55 4.16
N ASN A 23 -18.42 -6.61 3.67
CA ASN A 23 -18.05 -5.20 3.61
C ASN A 23 -17.93 -4.69 5.05
N VAL A 24 -16.77 -4.85 5.68
CA VAL A 24 -16.50 -4.40 7.05
C VAL A 24 -16.27 -2.89 7.02
N VAL A 25 -17.22 -2.13 7.55
CA VAL A 25 -17.04 -0.70 7.77
C VAL A 25 -16.27 -0.50 9.08
N LEU A 26 -15.00 -0.14 8.98
CA LEU A 26 -14.20 0.24 10.13
C LEU A 26 -14.65 1.61 10.66
N LYS A 27 -14.78 1.71 11.99
CA LYS A 27 -15.08 2.97 12.67
C LYS A 27 -14.01 3.21 13.74
N PRO A 28 -13.28 4.33 13.69
CA PRO A 28 -12.36 4.68 14.76
C PRO A 28 -13.15 4.91 16.05
N VAL A 29 -12.66 4.35 17.16
CA VAL A 29 -13.30 4.50 18.49
C VAL A 29 -12.81 5.75 19.23
N SER A 30 -11.72 6.36 18.77
CA SER A 30 -11.16 7.59 19.30
C SER A 30 -10.30 8.30 18.26
N ASP A 31 -9.97 9.56 18.51
CA ASP A 31 -9.12 10.36 17.63
C ASP A 31 -7.62 10.29 18.02
N ASN A 32 -7.22 9.37 18.90
CA ASN A 32 -5.80 9.25 19.27
C ASN A 32 -4.96 8.69 18.11
N PHE A 33 -3.66 8.94 18.17
CA PHE A 33 -2.73 8.58 17.10
C PHE A 33 -2.69 7.06 16.86
N GLU A 34 -2.81 6.25 17.91
CA GLU A 34 -2.84 4.79 17.84
C GLU A 34 -4.07 4.28 17.07
N THR A 35 -5.24 4.89 17.29
CA THR A 35 -6.46 4.56 16.54
C THR A 35 -6.32 5.01 15.09
N GLN A 36 -5.79 6.21 14.85
CA GLN A 36 -5.58 6.73 13.49
C GLN A 36 -4.62 5.87 12.69
N ILE A 37 -3.48 5.44 13.27
CA ILE A 37 -2.51 4.64 12.54
C ILE A 37 -3.04 3.24 12.20
N CYS A 38 -3.88 2.64 13.07
CA CYS A 38 -4.58 1.40 12.76
C CYS A 38 -5.64 1.59 11.69
N TYR A 39 -6.41 2.67 11.76
CA TYR A 39 -7.41 3.00 10.75
C TYR A 39 -6.77 3.21 9.37
N THR A 40 -5.75 4.06 9.27
CA THR A 40 -4.99 4.28 8.04
C THR A 40 -4.34 3.00 7.53
N ALA A 41 -3.82 2.13 8.40
CA ALA A 41 -3.27 0.84 7.97
C ALA A 41 -4.31 -0.03 7.27
N ALA A 42 -5.55 -0.04 7.75
CA ALA A 42 -6.60 -0.88 7.19
C ALA A 42 -7.33 -0.26 5.99
N THR A 43 -7.40 1.07 5.86
CA THR A 43 -8.10 1.74 4.75
C THR A 43 -7.18 2.22 3.64
N GLU A 44 -5.89 2.41 3.92
CA GLU A 44 -4.90 2.94 2.97
C GLU A 44 -3.62 2.10 2.90
N GLY A 45 -3.55 1.02 3.69
CA GLY A 45 -2.44 0.07 3.69
C GLY A 45 -1.25 0.44 4.59
N TYR A 46 -0.35 -0.54 4.78
CA TYR A 46 0.79 -0.44 5.69
C TYR A 46 1.77 0.70 5.34
N SER A 47 1.92 1.00 4.04
CA SER A 47 2.76 2.11 3.60
C SER A 47 2.18 3.48 3.96
N ALA A 48 0.86 3.64 3.93
CA ALA A 48 0.20 4.86 4.37
C ALA A 48 0.38 5.09 5.88
N ALA A 49 0.25 4.03 6.70
CA ALA A 49 0.51 4.10 8.13
C ALA A 49 1.95 4.55 8.46
N LYS A 50 2.95 4.07 7.71
CA LYS A 50 4.35 4.55 7.82
C LYS A 50 4.48 6.04 7.50
N ARG A 51 3.77 6.52 6.46
CA ARG A 51 3.78 7.94 6.08
C ARG A 51 3.12 8.80 7.16
N LEU A 52 2.00 8.35 7.74
CA LEU A 52 1.32 9.04 8.83
C LEU A 52 2.25 9.25 10.03
N ALA A 53 2.93 8.20 10.50
CA ALA A 53 3.86 8.33 11.61
C ALA A 53 5.00 9.32 11.33
N ARG A 54 5.54 9.33 10.10
CA ARG A 54 6.56 10.32 9.70
C ARG A 54 6.02 11.75 9.72
N ARG A 55 4.79 11.98 9.27
CA ARG A 55 4.17 13.32 9.27
C ARG A 55 3.94 13.84 10.69
N GLU A 56 3.53 12.97 11.60
CA GLU A 56 3.30 13.32 13.01
C GLU A 56 4.58 13.32 13.86
N HIS A 57 5.77 13.23 13.23
CA HIS A 57 7.07 13.17 13.91
C HIS A 57 7.20 12.01 14.91
N VAL A 58 6.49 10.92 14.67
CA VAL A 58 6.50 9.71 15.50
C VAL A 58 7.42 8.65 14.88
N ASN A 59 8.28 8.04 15.69
CA ASN A 59 9.13 6.94 15.25
C ASN A 59 8.28 5.68 14.98
N PHE A 60 8.17 5.32 13.70
CA PHE A 60 7.38 4.17 13.29
C PHE A 60 7.89 2.83 13.85
N THR A 61 9.19 2.70 14.12
CA THR A 61 9.75 1.49 14.74
C THR A 61 9.18 1.32 16.14
N ASP A 62 9.16 2.39 16.93
CA ASP A 62 8.70 2.38 18.32
C ASP A 62 7.19 2.10 18.36
N ILE A 63 6.42 2.74 17.49
CA ILE A 63 4.97 2.51 17.38
C ILE A 63 4.62 1.12 16.92
N ARG A 64 5.33 0.56 15.93
CA ARG A 64 5.07 -0.81 15.49
C ARG A 64 5.33 -1.82 16.61
N THR A 65 6.22 -1.51 17.55
CA THR A 65 6.48 -2.36 18.72
C THR A 65 5.50 -2.16 19.87
N SER A 66 4.88 -0.99 19.99
CA SER A 66 3.99 -0.65 21.13
C SER A 66 2.50 -0.73 20.81
N VAL A 67 2.11 -0.62 19.54
CA VAL A 67 0.71 -0.59 19.10
C VAL A 67 0.33 -1.89 18.42
N SER A 68 -0.79 -2.46 18.87
CA SER A 68 -1.50 -3.53 18.16
C SER A 68 -2.86 -3.03 17.68
N CYS A 69 -3.23 -3.41 16.47
CA CYS A 69 -4.52 -3.08 15.88
C CYS A 69 -5.43 -4.29 16.05
N ASN A 70 -6.40 -4.20 16.98
CA ASN A 70 -7.29 -5.31 17.34
C ASN A 70 -6.54 -6.62 17.64
N GLY A 71 -5.40 -6.52 18.35
CA GLY A 71 -4.62 -7.67 18.80
C GLY A 71 -3.62 -8.24 17.78
N VAL A 72 -3.53 -7.68 16.57
CA VAL A 72 -2.50 -8.04 15.59
C VAL A 72 -1.57 -6.86 15.30
N SER A 73 -0.42 -7.11 14.65
CA SER A 73 0.49 -6.03 14.28
C SER A 73 -0.13 -5.09 13.24
N ILE A 74 0.38 -3.85 13.14
CA ILE A 74 -0.07 -2.88 12.13
C ILE A 74 0.04 -3.44 10.69
N LYS A 75 1.07 -4.27 10.44
CA LYS A 75 1.28 -4.91 9.13
C LYS A 75 0.22 -5.96 8.84
N GLU A 76 0.03 -6.91 9.76
CA GLU A 76 -0.99 -7.96 9.62
C GLU A 76 -2.39 -7.34 9.54
N PHE A 77 -2.65 -6.27 10.29
CA PHE A 77 -3.91 -5.54 10.23
C PHE A 77 -4.13 -4.94 8.84
N ALA A 78 -3.13 -4.30 8.24
CA ALA A 78 -3.25 -3.82 6.85
C ALA A 78 -3.58 -4.97 5.88
N GLU A 79 -2.86 -6.10 5.99
CA GLU A 79 -3.05 -7.27 5.12
C GLU A 79 -4.43 -7.91 5.28
N LEU A 80 -5.00 -7.92 6.49
CA LEU A 80 -6.36 -8.43 6.76
C LEU A 80 -7.44 -7.63 6.01
N TYR A 81 -7.24 -6.33 5.83
CA TYR A 81 -8.21 -5.45 5.19
C TYR A 81 -7.89 -5.15 3.72
N GLU A 82 -6.66 -5.37 3.27
CA GLU A 82 -6.25 -5.32 1.86
C GLU A 82 -7.04 -6.32 0.98
N ILE A 83 -7.45 -7.47 1.55
CA ILE A 83 -8.23 -8.49 0.85
C ILE A 83 -9.72 -8.09 0.73
N ASN A 84 -10.20 -7.19 1.59
CA ASN A 84 -11.61 -6.75 1.61
C ASN A 84 -11.86 -5.48 0.78
N ASP A 85 -10.80 -4.82 0.31
CA ASP A 85 -10.89 -3.51 -0.34
C ASP A 85 -10.86 -3.58 -1.88
N LYS A 86 -11.65 -4.50 -2.45
CA LYS A 86 -12.11 -4.34 -3.85
C LYS A 86 -13.24 -3.30 -3.98
N GLY A 87 -13.35 -2.37 -3.03
CA GLY A 87 -14.46 -1.41 -2.91
C GLY A 87 -14.07 0.04 -2.61
N SER A 88 -12.88 0.33 -2.08
CA SER A 88 -12.42 1.71 -1.94
C SER A 88 -11.65 2.13 -3.19
N GLU A 89 -12.20 3.09 -3.93
CA GLU A 89 -11.48 3.75 -5.02
C GLU A 89 -10.13 4.25 -4.50
N THR A 90 -9.06 3.67 -5.01
CA THR A 90 -7.72 4.25 -4.92
C THR A 90 -7.82 5.70 -5.39
N THR A 91 -7.67 6.66 -4.49
CA THR A 91 -7.51 8.07 -4.88
C THR A 91 -6.26 8.12 -5.74
N THR A 92 -6.48 8.09 -7.03
CA THR A 92 -5.43 8.07 -8.02
C THR A 92 -4.79 9.44 -7.99
N VAL A 93 -3.57 9.52 -7.48
CA VAL A 93 -2.80 10.76 -7.55
C VAL A 93 -2.33 10.88 -8.99
N ALA A 94 -2.89 11.84 -9.72
CA ALA A 94 -2.41 12.20 -11.05
C ALA A 94 -1.12 13.00 -10.91
N LEU A 95 0.00 12.41 -11.33
CA LEU A 95 1.26 13.14 -11.42
C LEU A 95 1.35 13.77 -12.80
N VAL A 96 1.35 15.10 -12.83
CA VAL A 96 1.45 15.91 -14.05
C VAL A 96 2.78 16.65 -14.02
N ALA A 97 3.48 16.65 -15.16
CA ALA A 97 4.69 17.45 -15.32
C ALA A 97 4.33 18.94 -15.24
N LYS A 98 5.03 19.71 -14.40
CA LYS A 98 4.78 21.16 -14.29
C LYS A 98 5.12 21.91 -15.59
N SER A 99 6.06 21.38 -16.37
CA SER A 99 6.50 21.94 -17.64
C SER A 99 6.86 20.83 -18.63
N SER A 100 6.94 21.15 -19.91
CA SER A 100 7.32 20.21 -20.97
C SER A 100 8.84 19.99 -21.06
N ASN A 101 9.64 20.50 -20.13
CA ASN A 101 11.09 20.31 -20.17
C ASN A 101 11.49 18.85 -19.93
N VAL A 102 12.69 18.51 -20.40
CA VAL A 102 13.22 17.13 -20.39
C VAL A 102 13.33 16.56 -18.98
N GLU A 103 13.64 17.39 -17.99
CA GLU A 103 13.76 17.00 -16.58
C GLU A 103 12.39 16.64 -15.98
N SER A 104 11.35 17.42 -16.25
CA SER A 104 9.99 17.12 -15.78
C SER A 104 9.46 15.82 -16.40
N GLN A 105 9.77 15.58 -17.67
CA GLN A 105 9.38 14.33 -18.35
C GLN A 105 10.17 13.12 -17.81
N ALA A 106 11.46 13.30 -17.54
CA ALA A 106 12.29 12.26 -16.93
C ALA A 106 11.81 11.88 -15.53
N CYS A 107 11.35 12.84 -14.73
CA CYS A 107 10.77 12.60 -13.41
C CYS A 107 9.53 11.69 -13.46
N LEU A 108 8.63 11.90 -14.42
CA LEU A 108 7.48 11.02 -14.61
C LEU A 108 7.92 9.63 -15.07
N ALA A 109 8.80 9.56 -16.08
CA ALA A 109 9.28 8.28 -16.61
C ALA A 109 10.04 7.44 -15.57
N ALA A 110 10.71 8.09 -14.61
CA ALA A 110 11.45 7.40 -13.55
C ALA A 110 10.54 6.57 -12.63
N ILE A 111 9.27 6.92 -12.49
CA ILE A 111 8.32 6.16 -11.69
C ILE A 111 8.15 4.74 -12.26
N GLU A 112 7.95 4.65 -13.57
CA GLU A 112 7.77 3.39 -14.31
C GLU A 112 9.10 2.67 -14.58
N LEU A 113 10.08 3.40 -15.13
CA LEU A 113 11.31 2.82 -15.66
C LEU A 113 12.44 2.72 -14.62
N GLY A 114 12.36 3.52 -13.55
CA GLY A 114 13.48 3.75 -12.64
C GLY A 114 14.44 4.82 -13.16
N GLU A 115 15.24 5.38 -12.25
CA GLU A 115 16.11 6.53 -12.53
C GLU A 115 17.05 6.30 -13.72
N THR A 116 17.80 5.20 -13.73
CA THR A 116 18.83 4.96 -14.76
C THR A 116 18.24 4.89 -16.16
N ALA A 117 17.13 4.16 -16.33
CA ALA A 117 16.47 4.02 -17.62
C ALA A 117 15.78 5.33 -18.05
N ALA A 118 15.23 6.11 -17.11
CA ALA A 118 14.68 7.42 -17.40
C ALA A 118 15.78 8.40 -17.86
N LYS A 119 16.93 8.44 -17.17
CA LYS A 119 18.06 9.28 -17.58
C LYS A 119 18.56 8.95 -18.99
N ALA A 120 18.75 7.66 -19.28
CA ALA A 120 19.17 7.22 -20.62
C ALA A 120 18.14 7.61 -21.70
N LYS A 121 16.84 7.48 -21.41
CA LYS A 121 15.77 7.85 -22.35
C LYS A 121 15.76 9.35 -22.69
N TYR A 122 16.15 10.21 -21.75
CA TYR A 122 16.09 11.67 -21.90
C TYR A 122 17.47 12.34 -22.04
N GLY A 123 18.56 11.56 -22.16
CA GLY A 123 19.93 12.09 -22.31
C GLY A 123 20.45 12.83 -21.08
N LEU A 124 20.04 12.39 -19.89
CA LEU A 124 20.40 12.98 -18.58
C LEU A 124 21.36 12.07 -17.80
N GLU A 125 22.13 11.22 -18.49
CA GLU A 125 23.13 10.36 -17.85
C GLU A 125 24.25 11.20 -17.22
N GLY A 126 24.58 10.92 -15.96
CA GLY A 126 25.56 11.70 -15.21
C GLY A 126 25.00 12.98 -14.57
N GLU A 127 23.79 13.41 -14.94
CA GLU A 127 23.15 14.59 -14.38
C GLU A 127 22.44 14.32 -13.05
N THR A 128 22.43 15.31 -12.15
CA THR A 128 21.63 15.26 -10.92
C THR A 128 20.27 15.91 -11.18
N VAL A 129 19.21 15.09 -11.13
CA VAL A 129 17.83 15.52 -11.42
C VAL A 129 17.00 15.50 -10.14
N PHE A 130 16.34 16.63 -9.85
CA PHE A 130 15.41 16.77 -8.72
C PHE A 130 13.97 16.84 -9.22
N CYS A 131 13.12 15.99 -8.66
CA CYS A 131 11.70 15.90 -8.91
C CYS A 131 10.97 16.41 -7.67
N ASN A 132 10.31 17.57 -7.78
CA ASN A 132 9.64 18.21 -6.63
C ASN A 132 10.55 18.37 -5.40
N TYR A 133 11.75 18.92 -5.62
CA TYR A 133 12.78 19.15 -4.58
C TYR A 133 13.38 17.88 -3.96
N GLU A 134 13.14 16.72 -4.54
CA GLU A 134 13.68 15.43 -4.09
C GLU A 134 14.49 14.75 -5.19
N GLU A 135 15.56 14.04 -4.86
CA GLU A 135 16.32 13.28 -5.85
C GLU A 135 15.43 12.27 -6.59
N MET A 136 15.61 12.17 -7.92
CA MET A 136 14.76 11.37 -8.79
C MET A 136 14.60 9.91 -8.36
N ALA A 137 15.66 9.28 -7.83
CA ALA A 137 15.60 7.91 -7.31
C ALA A 137 14.60 7.77 -6.14
N THR A 138 14.62 8.74 -5.21
CA THR A 138 13.77 8.74 -4.02
C THR A 138 12.34 9.09 -4.40
N PHE A 139 12.16 10.07 -5.28
CA PHE A 139 10.88 10.42 -5.87
C PHE A 139 10.23 9.21 -6.57
N ALA A 140 10.94 8.55 -7.49
CA ALA A 140 10.43 7.39 -8.22
C ALA A 140 10.03 6.24 -7.30
N LYS A 141 10.83 5.95 -6.26
CA LYS A 141 10.51 4.90 -5.27
C LYS A 141 9.26 5.22 -4.46
N ARG A 142 9.03 6.49 -4.14
CA ARG A 142 7.84 6.95 -3.41
C ARG A 142 6.58 6.64 -4.22
N TYR A 143 6.56 7.07 -5.48
CA TYR A 143 5.36 7.01 -6.31
C TYR A 143 5.14 5.66 -7.02
N ARG A 144 6.18 4.83 -7.17
CA ARG A 144 6.03 3.45 -7.68
C ARG A 144 5.13 2.56 -6.82
N ASN A 145 5.04 2.84 -5.52
CA ASN A 145 4.29 2.03 -4.54
C ASN A 145 2.96 2.69 -4.14
N GLU A 146 2.56 3.74 -4.85
CA GLU A 146 1.27 4.41 -4.70
C GLU A 146 0.49 4.17 -6.00
N SER A 147 -0.84 4.06 -5.94
CA SER A 147 -1.68 3.94 -7.14
C SER A 147 -1.69 5.29 -7.89
N THR A 148 -0.62 5.56 -8.65
CA THR A 148 -0.45 6.81 -9.42
C THR A 148 -0.83 6.59 -10.87
N VAL A 149 -1.64 7.50 -11.42
CA VAL A 149 -1.80 7.62 -12.88
C VAL A 149 -0.86 8.73 -13.35
N ILE A 150 0.04 8.37 -14.26
CA ILE A 150 0.91 9.35 -14.91
C ILE A 150 0.08 10.02 -16.01
N GLN A 151 -0.08 11.34 -15.90
CA GLN A 151 -0.70 12.13 -16.96
C GLN A 151 0.39 13.01 -17.57
N SER A 152 0.85 12.62 -18.76
CA SER A 152 1.65 13.51 -19.58
C SER A 152 0.81 14.72 -19.97
N LEU A 153 1.39 15.93 -19.93
CA LEU A 153 0.81 17.07 -20.64
C LEU A 153 0.66 16.66 -22.09
N ALA A 154 -0.58 16.53 -22.57
CA ALA A 154 -0.85 16.38 -23.98
C ALA A 154 -0.35 17.63 -24.71
N ASP A 155 0.28 17.42 -25.86
CA ASP A 155 0.74 18.46 -26.79
C ASP A 155 -0.39 19.42 -27.21
#